data_AF-A0A068WUT6-F1
#
_entry.id   AF-A0A068WUT6-F1
#
_cell.length_a   1.000
_cell.length_b   1.000
_cell.length_c   1.000
_cell.angle_alpha   90.00
_cell.angle_beta   90.00
_cell.angle_gamma   90.00
#
_symmetry.space_group_name_H-M   'P 1'
#
loop_
_entity.id
_entity.type
_entity.pdbx_description
1 polymer ?
#
loop_
_entity_poly.entity_id
_entity_poly.type
_entity_poly.pdbx_seq_one_letter_code
_entity_poly.pdbx_strand_id
1 'polypeptide(L)'
;MPTPGGLVSRKSKRPCRSSALTKATQVTQADLKEIRKSIRIRARLKTMLLLLQHGANPNIAIQPLPPLIAAARAGDVELSRLLLHFDADPNIRIPPHSVTMSETTFTDNHGNIYTTSAGGLTALHFAVVLPGAVGVQLTQMLLQRGANPNLRALPDASFLVDIEGKKSTWSTSTCDGGRTALHLACAKTYDKQHATEIVKLLIHHSADANLLCNGHCALSLALACGNDEIVSLLLTYPQTKVGMRLTHGLGSSLCVLLHPIFEHVRTFDSRLSLLSQLIAHCPSGLLNHRITMPYELVEGNIVDYVLHVYTRVEKKVLGDPAKRHILQQRQRILDLLAAELRKSAFASETWRRVQDLNHAGSLMEINELQFCFHCGRSLGVNLSPCRRCRLVLFCSNSCRRGAWMEWHGRQCLHIMARQNRGKAMTNTRSGLKVDGRQLPVPSTGNGHPAHSYGFYRDRIYMRKDAIERLQEEELSSYGNYSFL
;
A
#
# COMPACT_ATOMS: atom_id res chain seq x y z
N MET A 1 -47.25 -40.24 -44.27
CA MET A 1 -48.61 -39.68 -44.10
C MET A 1 -48.69 -39.10 -42.67
N PRO A 2 -49.06 -37.82 -42.51
CA PRO A 2 -48.84 -37.03 -41.29
C PRO A 2 -49.98 -37.09 -40.25
N THR A 3 -49.65 -36.56 -39.06
CA THR A 3 -50.35 -36.10 -37.80
C THR A 3 -51.89 -35.86 -37.83
N PRO A 4 -52.62 -35.63 -36.69
CA PRO A 4 -52.18 -35.04 -35.39
C PRO A 4 -52.88 -35.49 -34.08
N GLY A 5 -52.35 -35.06 -32.92
CA GLY A 5 -53.08 -35.11 -31.65
C GLY A 5 -52.33 -34.62 -30.41
N GLY A 6 -52.33 -33.30 -30.17
CA GLY A 6 -52.41 -32.68 -28.83
C GLY A 6 -51.17 -32.65 -27.91
N LEU A 7 -50.40 -31.56 -27.96
CA LEU A 7 -49.53 -31.15 -26.86
C LEU A 7 -50.36 -30.50 -25.74
N VAL A 8 -50.40 -31.13 -24.56
CA VAL A 8 -50.78 -30.47 -23.30
C VAL A 8 -49.52 -30.28 -22.44
N SER A 9 -49.23 -29.02 -22.17
CA SER A 9 -48.12 -28.52 -21.35
C SER A 9 -48.20 -29.05 -19.91
N ARG A 10 -47.27 -29.94 -19.52
CA ARG A 10 -47.01 -30.29 -18.11
C ARG A 10 -46.09 -29.23 -17.50
N LYS A 11 -46.68 -28.28 -16.76
CA LYS A 11 -45.95 -27.40 -15.84
C LYS A 11 -45.25 -28.26 -14.77
N SER A 12 -43.92 -28.33 -14.84
CA SER A 12 -43.09 -28.92 -13.79
C SER A 12 -43.08 -27.99 -12.57
N LYS A 13 -43.73 -28.43 -11.49
CA LYS A 13 -43.64 -27.81 -10.17
C LYS A 13 -42.17 -27.87 -9.71
N ARG A 14 -41.48 -26.72 -9.69
CA ARG A 14 -40.21 -26.60 -8.96
C ARG A 14 -40.53 -26.59 -7.46
N PRO A 15 -39.81 -27.37 -6.63
CA PRO A 15 -40.10 -27.46 -5.21
C PRO A 15 -39.73 -26.15 -4.51
N CYS A 16 -40.66 -25.59 -3.74
CA CYS A 16 -40.41 -24.53 -2.77
C CYS A 16 -39.30 -25.00 -1.82
N ARG A 17 -38.10 -24.42 -1.93
CA ARG A 17 -37.06 -24.57 -0.92
C ARG A 17 -37.50 -23.81 0.32
N SER A 18 -37.74 -24.57 1.38
CA SER A 18 -37.85 -24.22 2.80
C SER A 18 -37.53 -22.76 3.15
N SER A 19 -38.53 -22.06 3.68
CA SER A 19 -38.40 -20.80 4.41
C SER A 19 -37.40 -20.98 5.55
N ALA A 20 -36.18 -20.43 5.40
CA ALA A 20 -35.29 -20.26 6.53
C ALA A 20 -35.99 -19.31 7.52
N LEU A 21 -36.41 -19.82 8.67
CA LEU A 21 -36.89 -18.98 9.78
C LEU A 21 -35.77 -18.01 10.14
N THR A 22 -35.91 -16.74 9.77
CA THR A 22 -35.13 -15.66 10.37
C THR A 22 -35.64 -15.43 11.80
N LYS A 23 -34.80 -14.93 12.72
CA LYS A 23 -35.20 -14.56 14.10
C LYS A 23 -36.43 -13.66 14.18
N ALA A 24 -36.83 -13.04 13.07
CA ALA A 24 -38.08 -12.30 12.90
C ALA A 24 -39.32 -12.99 13.50
N THR A 25 -39.41 -14.32 13.49
CA THR A 25 -40.56 -15.07 14.03
C THR A 25 -40.45 -15.42 15.53
N GLN A 26 -39.33 -15.07 16.19
CA GLN A 26 -39.05 -15.41 17.60
C GLN A 26 -38.66 -14.20 18.46
N VAL A 27 -38.98 -12.97 18.04
CA VAL A 27 -38.63 -11.76 18.80
C VAL A 27 -39.44 -11.69 20.09
N THR A 28 -38.78 -11.81 21.24
CA THR A 28 -39.44 -11.75 22.55
C THR A 28 -39.72 -10.29 22.96
N GLN A 29 -40.63 -10.11 23.93
CA GLN A 29 -40.90 -8.80 24.52
C GLN A 29 -39.65 -8.19 25.19
N ALA A 30 -38.71 -9.03 25.65
CA ALA A 30 -37.42 -8.61 26.20
C ALA A 30 -36.50 -8.06 25.11
N ASP A 31 -36.41 -8.74 23.96
CA ASP A 31 -35.63 -8.28 22.80
C ASP A 31 -36.15 -6.92 22.30
N LEU A 32 -37.47 -6.72 22.26
CA LEU A 32 -38.06 -5.43 21.91
C LEU A 32 -37.73 -4.31 22.90
N LYS A 33 -37.63 -4.65 24.18
CA LYS A 33 -37.22 -3.69 25.22
C LYS A 33 -35.74 -3.33 25.05
N GLU A 34 -34.89 -4.30 24.70
CA GLU A 34 -33.47 -4.08 24.41
C GLU A 34 -33.26 -3.28 23.12
N ILE A 35 -33.97 -3.60 22.04
CA ILE A 35 -33.99 -2.83 20.78
C ILE A 35 -34.40 -1.38 21.05
N ARG A 36 -35.48 -1.14 21.81
CA ARG A 36 -35.92 0.22 22.15
C ARG A 36 -34.95 0.97 23.06
N LYS A 37 -34.15 0.26 23.84
CA LYS A 37 -33.10 0.84 24.69
C LYS A 37 -31.82 1.16 23.91
N SER A 38 -31.49 0.35 22.91
CA SER A 38 -30.25 0.44 22.13
C SER A 38 -30.39 1.21 20.81
N ILE A 39 -31.60 1.33 20.26
CA ILE A 39 -31.91 2.00 18.99
C ILE A 39 -32.85 3.18 19.24
N ARG A 40 -32.51 4.37 18.73
CA ARG A 40 -33.39 5.53 18.77
C ARG A 40 -34.46 5.44 17.69
N ILE A 41 -35.56 4.74 17.99
CA ILE A 41 -36.65 4.48 17.05
C ILE A 41 -37.48 5.74 16.77
N ARG A 42 -37.15 6.48 15.72
CA ARG A 42 -37.99 7.55 15.16
C ARG A 42 -39.18 6.96 14.40
N ALA A 43 -40.16 7.80 14.04
CA ALA A 43 -41.40 7.36 13.37
C ALA A 43 -41.15 6.45 12.14
N ARG A 44 -40.15 6.76 11.30
CA ARG A 44 -39.77 5.95 10.13
C ARG A 44 -39.26 4.54 10.48
N LEU A 45 -38.52 4.39 11.58
CA LEU A 45 -37.97 3.10 12.02
C LEU A 45 -39.06 2.19 12.62
N LYS A 46 -40.18 2.75 13.08
CA LYS A 46 -41.31 1.95 13.59
C LYS A 46 -41.91 1.07 12.50
N THR A 47 -42.08 1.61 11.29
CA THR A 47 -42.59 0.85 10.15
C THR A 47 -41.63 -0.28 9.77
N MET A 48 -40.33 0.01 9.72
CA MET A 48 -39.30 -1.02 9.42
C MET A 48 -39.26 -2.10 10.49
N LEU A 49 -39.32 -1.72 11.78
CA LEU A 49 -39.40 -2.67 12.89
C LEU A 49 -40.63 -3.58 12.74
N LEU A 50 -41.81 -3.01 12.45
CA LEU A 50 -43.04 -3.77 12.29
C LEU A 50 -42.92 -4.79 11.14
N LEU A 51 -42.38 -4.37 9.99
CA LEU A 51 -42.17 -5.28 8.85
C LEU A 51 -41.24 -6.44 9.22
N LEU A 52 -40.14 -6.15 9.91
CA LEU A 52 -39.18 -7.16 10.37
C LEU A 52 -39.80 -8.10 11.41
N GLN A 53 -40.63 -7.59 12.33
CA GLN A 53 -41.38 -8.42 13.29
C GLN A 53 -42.39 -9.37 12.61
N HIS A 54 -42.93 -8.97 11.46
CA HIS A 54 -43.85 -9.80 10.67
C HIS A 54 -43.16 -10.73 9.67
N GLY A 55 -41.84 -10.95 9.80
CA GLY A 55 -41.13 -11.93 8.98
C GLY A 55 -40.54 -11.38 7.69
N ALA A 56 -40.50 -10.05 7.48
CA ALA A 56 -39.78 -9.48 6.35
C ALA A 56 -38.30 -9.87 6.41
N ASN A 57 -37.78 -10.48 5.34
CA ASN A 57 -36.39 -10.89 5.28
C ASN A 57 -35.49 -9.68 4.91
N PRO A 58 -34.55 -9.26 5.79
CA PRO A 58 -33.71 -8.09 5.53
C PRO A 58 -32.65 -8.31 4.44
N ASN A 59 -32.50 -9.54 3.94
CA ASN A 59 -31.50 -9.93 2.94
C ASN A 59 -32.06 -9.97 1.51
N ILE A 60 -33.38 -9.85 1.34
CA ILE A 60 -34.02 -9.87 0.02
C ILE A 60 -34.10 -8.44 -0.52
N ALA A 61 -33.68 -8.26 -1.78
CA ALA A 61 -33.76 -6.99 -2.48
C ALA A 61 -34.39 -7.18 -3.86
N ILE A 62 -35.41 -6.37 -4.18
CA ILE A 62 -36.07 -6.35 -5.49
C ILE A 62 -35.67 -5.10 -6.29
N GLN A 63 -35.21 -4.01 -5.63
CA GLN A 63 -34.82 -2.73 -6.24
C GLN A 63 -33.67 -2.05 -5.47
N PRO A 64 -32.85 -1.24 -6.16
CA PRO A 64 -31.57 -1.66 -6.74
C PRO A 64 -30.48 -2.02 -5.71
N LEU A 65 -30.70 -1.76 -4.42
CA LEU A 65 -29.72 -1.97 -3.35
C LEU A 65 -30.30 -2.84 -2.23
N PRO A 66 -29.55 -3.82 -1.71
CA PRO A 66 -29.89 -4.53 -0.48
C PRO A 66 -30.20 -3.58 0.69
N PRO A 67 -31.19 -3.89 1.55
CA PRO A 67 -31.63 -2.98 2.61
C PRO A 67 -30.50 -2.44 3.50
N LEU A 68 -29.58 -3.32 3.91
CA LEU A 68 -28.44 -2.94 4.74
C LEU A 68 -27.45 -2.04 3.99
N ILE A 69 -27.24 -2.27 2.69
CA ILE A 69 -26.39 -1.41 1.85
C ILE A 69 -27.03 -0.03 1.68
N ALA A 70 -28.34 0.04 1.45
CA ALA A 70 -29.06 1.31 1.36
C ALA A 70 -28.98 2.12 2.67
N ALA A 71 -29.10 1.46 3.82
CA ALA A 71 -28.94 2.07 5.14
C ALA A 71 -27.50 2.57 5.36
N ALA A 72 -26.50 1.74 5.05
CA ALA A 72 -25.09 2.11 5.15
C ALA A 72 -24.73 3.29 4.23
N ARG A 73 -25.18 3.28 2.97
CA ARG A 73 -24.97 4.39 2.02
C ARG A 73 -25.58 5.70 2.51
N ALA A 74 -26.73 5.64 3.19
CA ALA A 74 -27.38 6.82 3.75
C ALA A 74 -26.74 7.31 5.06
N GLY A 75 -25.77 6.58 5.63
CA GLY A 75 -25.22 6.87 6.96
C GLY A 75 -26.21 6.62 8.11
N ASP A 76 -27.26 5.84 7.88
CA ASP A 76 -28.29 5.57 8.89
C ASP A 76 -27.81 4.46 9.84
N VAL A 77 -27.11 4.88 10.90
CA VAL A 77 -26.59 4.00 11.95
C VAL A 77 -27.69 3.19 12.61
N GLU A 78 -28.84 3.82 12.87
CA GLU A 78 -29.94 3.22 13.62
C GLU A 78 -30.70 2.19 12.79
N LEU A 79 -30.96 2.49 11.51
CA LEU A 79 -31.53 1.51 10.58
C LEU A 79 -30.57 0.34 10.35
N SER A 80 -29.29 0.61 10.17
CA SER A 80 -28.27 -0.44 9.99
C SER A 80 -28.19 -1.34 11.23
N ARG A 81 -28.25 -0.76 12.44
CA ARG A 81 -28.29 -1.51 13.71
C ARG A 81 -29.52 -2.39 13.82
N LEU A 82 -30.69 -1.86 13.45
CA LEU A 82 -31.95 -2.60 13.43
C LEU A 82 -31.87 -3.79 12.47
N LEU A 83 -31.45 -3.57 11.22
CA LEU A 83 -31.34 -4.64 10.22
C LEU A 83 -30.37 -5.73 10.67
N LEU A 84 -29.20 -5.37 11.19
CA LEU A 84 -28.22 -6.33 11.71
C LEU A 84 -28.73 -7.09 12.94
N HIS A 85 -29.65 -6.52 13.73
CA HIS A 85 -30.29 -7.23 14.85
C HIS A 85 -31.24 -8.33 14.36
N PHE A 86 -31.88 -8.12 13.20
CA PHE A 86 -32.74 -9.09 12.54
C PHE A 86 -31.98 -10.01 11.55
N ASP A 87 -30.70 -10.28 11.83
CA ASP A 87 -29.82 -11.16 11.03
C ASP A 87 -29.65 -10.73 9.55
N ALA A 88 -29.60 -9.42 9.29
CA ALA A 88 -29.11 -8.94 8.00
C ALA A 88 -27.64 -9.35 7.80
N ASP A 89 -27.32 -9.95 6.66
CA ASP A 89 -25.96 -10.37 6.31
C ASP A 89 -25.15 -9.16 5.81
N PRO A 90 -24.09 -8.73 6.53
CA PRO A 90 -23.26 -7.60 6.12
C PRO A 90 -22.40 -7.88 4.87
N ASN A 91 -22.33 -9.14 4.43
CA ASN A 91 -21.51 -9.59 3.31
C ASN A 91 -22.28 -9.66 1.98
N ILE A 92 -23.57 -9.28 1.96
CA ILE A 92 -24.33 -9.18 0.71
C ILE A 92 -23.63 -8.18 -0.22
N ARG A 93 -23.46 -8.60 -1.47
CA ARG A 93 -22.82 -7.83 -2.53
C ARG A 93 -23.87 -7.29 -3.49
N ILE A 94 -23.65 -6.07 -3.98
CA ILE A 94 -24.44 -5.51 -5.06
C ILE A 94 -24.30 -6.40 -6.31
N PRO A 95 -25.39 -6.87 -6.92
CA PRO A 95 -25.31 -7.63 -8.17
C PRO A 95 -24.82 -6.76 -9.34
N PRO A 96 -24.07 -7.33 -10.31
CA PRO A 96 -23.44 -6.58 -11.40
C PRO A 96 -24.40 -5.72 -12.22
N HIS A 97 -25.62 -6.19 -12.44
CA HIS A 97 -26.61 -5.53 -13.30
C HIS A 97 -27.67 -4.74 -12.52
N SER A 98 -27.60 -4.73 -11.19
CA SER A 98 -28.67 -4.14 -10.36
C SER A 98 -28.57 -2.62 -10.24
N VAL A 99 -27.48 -2.00 -10.69
CA VAL A 99 -27.19 -0.60 -10.39
C VAL A 99 -26.80 0.16 -11.66
N THR A 100 -27.79 0.79 -12.29
CA THR A 100 -27.62 1.97 -13.15
C THR A 100 -27.50 3.25 -12.29
N MET A 101 -26.67 3.22 -11.25
CA MET A 101 -26.15 4.49 -10.72
C MET A 101 -25.10 4.88 -11.74
N SER A 102 -25.37 5.96 -12.48
CA SER A 102 -24.49 6.60 -13.48
C SER A 102 -23.19 5.83 -13.69
N GLU A 103 -23.05 5.07 -14.78
CA GLU A 103 -21.72 4.67 -15.24
C GLU A 103 -20.94 5.98 -15.38
N THR A 104 -20.16 6.34 -14.37
CA THR A 104 -19.34 7.55 -14.42
C THR A 104 -18.17 7.16 -15.28
N THR A 105 -18.34 7.43 -16.56
CA THR A 105 -17.28 7.38 -17.55
C THR A 105 -16.36 8.54 -17.25
N PHE A 106 -15.15 8.27 -16.77
CA PHE A 106 -14.12 9.31 -16.71
C PHE A 106 -13.19 9.15 -17.91
N THR A 107 -12.85 10.28 -18.52
CA THR A 107 -11.87 10.35 -19.60
C THR A 107 -10.57 10.90 -19.05
N ASP A 108 -9.49 10.15 -19.17
CA ASP A 108 -8.17 10.71 -18.85
C ASP A 108 -7.73 11.75 -19.90
N ASN A 109 -6.62 12.43 -19.62
CA ASN A 109 -6.00 13.41 -20.53
C ASN A 109 -5.53 12.80 -21.87
N HIS A 110 -5.60 11.48 -22.02
CA HIS A 110 -5.27 10.73 -23.23
C HIS A 110 -6.51 10.27 -24.03
N GLY A 111 -7.71 10.62 -23.55
CA GLY A 111 -8.99 10.29 -24.17
C GLY A 111 -9.42 8.84 -23.95
N ASN A 112 -8.83 8.13 -22.97
CA ASN A 112 -9.28 6.79 -22.60
C ASN A 112 -10.50 6.88 -21.69
N ILE A 113 -11.56 6.13 -22.01
CA ILE A 113 -12.79 6.09 -21.22
C ILE A 113 -12.71 4.93 -20.24
N TYR A 114 -13.00 5.21 -18.98
CA TYR A 114 -13.00 4.23 -17.91
C TYR A 114 -14.34 4.25 -17.18
N THR A 115 -14.86 3.07 -16.79
CA THR A 115 -16.13 2.94 -16.08
C THR A 115 -15.89 2.45 -14.64
N THR A 116 -16.49 3.13 -13.67
CA THR A 116 -16.60 2.62 -12.29
C THR A 116 -17.86 1.76 -12.16
N SER A 117 -17.80 0.75 -11.29
CA SER A 117 -18.95 -0.10 -11.01
C SER A 117 -19.24 -0.13 -9.52
N ALA A 118 -20.52 0.06 -9.18
CA ALA A 118 -21.00 -0.25 -7.84
C ALA A 118 -21.11 -1.78 -7.60
N GLY A 119 -20.92 -2.59 -8.63
CA GLY A 119 -21.04 -4.03 -8.57
C GLY A 119 -20.05 -4.65 -7.57
N GLY A 120 -20.52 -5.62 -6.80
CA GLY A 120 -19.70 -6.34 -5.83
C GLY A 120 -19.45 -5.61 -4.51
N LEU A 121 -19.80 -4.32 -4.38
CA LEU A 121 -19.66 -3.57 -3.12
C LEU A 121 -20.59 -4.14 -2.04
N THR A 122 -20.15 -4.04 -0.79
CA THR A 122 -20.88 -4.45 0.42
C THR A 122 -21.19 -3.24 1.29
N ALA A 123 -21.99 -3.40 2.34
CA ALA A 123 -22.28 -2.33 3.30
C ALA A 123 -20.99 -1.72 3.91
N LEU A 124 -19.95 -2.55 4.11
CA LEU A 124 -18.67 -2.12 4.64
C LEU A 124 -17.93 -1.15 3.69
N HIS A 125 -18.03 -1.34 2.37
CA HIS A 125 -17.43 -0.43 1.39
C HIS A 125 -18.04 0.98 1.47
N PHE A 126 -19.34 1.10 1.71
CA PHE A 126 -19.99 2.40 1.89
C PHE A 126 -19.64 3.01 3.25
N ALA A 127 -19.61 2.20 4.32
CA ALA A 127 -19.34 2.67 5.67
C ALA A 127 -17.99 3.38 5.80
N VAL A 128 -16.94 2.85 5.17
CA VAL A 128 -15.57 3.39 5.28
C VAL A 128 -15.37 4.72 4.55
N VAL A 129 -16.21 5.03 3.56
CA VAL A 129 -16.15 6.28 2.78
C VAL A 129 -16.88 7.41 3.52
N LEU A 130 -17.81 7.11 4.42
CA LEU A 130 -18.55 8.13 5.14
C LEU A 130 -17.63 9.01 6.02
N PRO A 131 -17.90 10.33 6.10
CA PRO A 131 -17.17 11.23 6.97
C PRO A 131 -17.64 11.15 8.42
N GLY A 132 -16.76 11.54 9.34
CA GLY A 132 -17.04 11.71 10.75
C GLY A 132 -17.27 10.41 11.52
N ALA A 133 -17.77 10.57 12.75
CA ALA A 133 -18.03 9.45 13.65
C ALA A 133 -19.04 8.43 13.10
N VAL A 134 -19.90 8.82 12.16
CA VAL A 134 -20.88 7.93 11.53
C VAL A 134 -20.18 6.79 10.78
N GLY A 135 -19.14 7.10 9.99
CA GLY A 135 -18.38 6.09 9.25
C GLY A 135 -17.66 5.10 10.18
N VAL A 136 -17.05 5.62 11.25
CA VAL A 136 -16.41 4.79 12.29
C VAL A 136 -17.43 3.85 12.95
N GLN A 137 -18.56 4.40 13.41
CA GLN A 137 -19.60 3.63 14.10
C GLN A 137 -20.20 2.54 13.21
N LEU A 138 -20.51 2.86 11.95
CA LEU A 138 -21.01 1.88 10.99
C LEU A 138 -19.98 0.80 10.71
N THR A 139 -18.72 1.18 10.47
CA THR A 139 -17.62 0.24 10.23
C THR A 139 -17.46 -0.72 11.40
N GLN A 140 -17.38 -0.20 12.63
CA GLN A 140 -17.26 -0.99 13.84
C GLN A 140 -18.43 -1.96 14.01
N MET A 141 -19.65 -1.47 13.84
CA MET A 141 -20.86 -2.28 13.99
C MET A 141 -20.92 -3.41 12.94
N LEU A 142 -20.58 -3.13 11.69
CA LEU A 142 -20.58 -4.14 10.63
C LEU A 142 -19.53 -5.22 10.90
N LEU A 143 -18.31 -4.83 11.28
CA LEU A 143 -17.23 -5.76 11.62
C LEU A 143 -17.57 -6.64 12.83
N GLN A 144 -18.17 -6.06 13.89
CA GLN A 144 -18.67 -6.81 15.05
C GLN A 144 -19.76 -7.83 14.70
N ARG A 145 -20.48 -7.62 13.59
CA ARG A 145 -21.54 -8.50 13.09
C ARG A 145 -21.06 -9.43 11.96
N GLY A 146 -19.75 -9.61 11.82
CA GLY A 146 -19.18 -10.59 10.89
C GLY A 146 -19.03 -10.10 9.46
N ALA A 147 -18.98 -8.78 9.22
CA ALA A 147 -18.56 -8.26 7.93
C ALA A 147 -17.11 -8.67 7.64
N ASN A 148 -16.88 -9.30 6.48
CA ASN A 148 -15.55 -9.70 6.04
C ASN A 148 -14.84 -8.51 5.37
N PRO A 149 -13.75 -7.97 5.95
CA PRO A 149 -13.06 -6.80 5.41
C PRO A 149 -12.28 -7.07 4.11
N ASN A 150 -12.07 -8.35 3.76
CA ASN A 150 -11.34 -8.77 2.57
C ASN A 150 -12.25 -9.05 1.38
N LEU A 151 -13.57 -8.86 1.51
CA LEU A 151 -14.48 -8.94 0.36
C LEU A 151 -14.13 -7.86 -0.66
N ARG A 152 -14.08 -8.29 -1.92
CA ARG A 152 -13.67 -7.46 -3.05
C ARG A 152 -14.89 -7.02 -3.86
N ALA A 153 -14.89 -5.77 -4.28
CA ALA A 153 -15.81 -5.29 -5.31
C ALA A 153 -15.60 -6.06 -6.63
N LEU A 154 -16.49 -5.85 -7.60
CA LEU A 154 -16.17 -6.26 -8.96
C LEU A 154 -14.99 -5.41 -9.46
N PRO A 155 -14.11 -5.98 -10.30
CA PRO A 155 -13.07 -5.21 -10.94
C PRO A 155 -13.68 -4.05 -11.74
N ASP A 156 -13.18 -2.85 -11.50
CA ASP A 156 -13.52 -1.62 -12.20
C ASP A 156 -12.24 -0.81 -12.42
N ALA A 157 -12.35 0.39 -12.97
CA ALA A 157 -11.19 1.26 -13.20
C ALA A 157 -10.77 2.11 -11.99
N SER A 158 -11.21 1.78 -10.76
CA SER A 158 -10.82 2.51 -9.56
C SER A 158 -9.31 2.50 -9.33
N PHE A 159 -8.71 3.63 -8.98
CA PHE A 159 -7.27 3.75 -8.70
C PHE A 159 -6.32 3.39 -9.85
N LEU A 160 -6.83 3.09 -11.05
CA LEU A 160 -5.98 2.83 -12.19
C LEU A 160 -5.27 4.12 -12.59
N VAL A 161 -3.95 4.04 -12.77
CA VAL A 161 -3.10 5.17 -13.16
C VAL A 161 -2.45 4.82 -14.50
N ASP A 162 -2.57 5.71 -15.48
CA ASP A 162 -1.83 5.57 -16.73
C ASP A 162 -0.37 6.00 -16.52
N ILE A 163 0.46 5.06 -16.06
CA ILE A 163 1.92 5.23 -15.96
C ILE A 163 2.58 5.07 -17.34
N GLU A 164 1.83 4.52 -18.28
CA GLU A 164 2.34 3.88 -19.47
C GLU A 164 2.23 4.77 -20.72
N GLY A 165 1.31 5.74 -20.73
CA GLY A 165 1.12 6.68 -21.85
C GLY A 165 0.72 5.99 -23.16
N LYS A 166 0.35 4.71 -23.11
CA LYS A 166 -0.35 4.01 -24.17
C LYS A 166 -1.83 4.10 -23.86
N LYS A 167 -2.66 4.33 -24.89
CA LYS A 167 -4.12 4.16 -24.80
C LYS A 167 -4.41 2.73 -24.36
N SER A 168 -4.51 2.51 -23.05
CA SER A 168 -4.69 1.18 -22.51
C SER A 168 -6.15 0.80 -22.77
N THR A 169 -6.36 -0.11 -23.72
CA THR A 169 -7.61 -0.85 -23.79
C THR A 169 -7.61 -1.76 -22.57
N TRP A 170 -8.29 -1.33 -21.50
CA TRP A 170 -8.42 -2.11 -20.28
C TRP A 170 -9.05 -3.46 -20.60
N SER A 171 -8.23 -4.52 -20.58
CA SER A 171 -8.72 -5.88 -20.70
C SER A 171 -9.04 -6.39 -19.30
N THR A 172 -10.29 -6.78 -19.07
CA THR A 172 -10.77 -7.33 -17.79
C THR A 172 -9.98 -8.57 -17.35
N SER A 173 -9.23 -9.19 -18.26
CA SER A 173 -8.38 -10.37 -18.01
C SER A 173 -7.11 -10.09 -17.18
N THR A 174 -6.70 -8.82 -16.98
CA THR A 174 -5.45 -8.45 -16.28
C THR A 174 -5.65 -7.73 -14.94
N CYS A 175 -6.87 -7.66 -14.41
CA CYS A 175 -7.13 -6.92 -13.17
C CYS A 175 -6.69 -7.70 -11.92
N ASP A 176 -6.05 -7.05 -10.95
CA ASP A 176 -5.68 -7.67 -9.66
C ASP A 176 -6.90 -7.94 -8.75
N GLY A 177 -8.11 -7.81 -9.29
CA GLY A 177 -9.41 -7.84 -8.62
C GLY A 177 -9.92 -6.43 -8.22
N GLY A 178 -11.16 -6.38 -7.72
CA GLY A 178 -11.78 -5.12 -7.27
C GLY A 178 -11.34 -4.65 -5.88
N ARG A 179 -11.60 -3.38 -5.61
CA ARG A 179 -11.27 -2.68 -4.36
C ARG A 179 -11.88 -3.37 -3.13
N THR A 180 -11.15 -3.34 -2.01
CA THR A 180 -11.66 -3.73 -0.69
C THR A 180 -12.00 -2.49 0.14
N ALA A 181 -12.67 -2.67 1.27
CA ALA A 181 -12.93 -1.59 2.22
C ALA A 181 -11.64 -0.90 2.70
N LEU A 182 -10.54 -1.66 2.87
CA LEU A 182 -9.25 -1.09 3.26
C LEU A 182 -8.64 -0.20 2.17
N HIS A 183 -8.78 -0.56 0.89
CA HIS A 183 -8.33 0.30 -0.22
C HIS A 183 -9.04 1.67 -0.19
N LEU A 184 -10.38 1.65 -0.04
CA LEU A 184 -11.18 2.88 0.05
C LEU A 184 -10.79 3.74 1.25
N ALA A 185 -10.60 3.12 2.43
CA ALA A 185 -10.19 3.83 3.64
C ALA A 185 -8.80 4.46 3.49
N CYS A 186 -7.83 3.76 2.89
CA CYS A 186 -6.48 4.26 2.66
C CYS A 186 -6.43 5.38 1.61
N ALA A 187 -7.31 5.35 0.61
CA ALA A 187 -7.40 6.37 -0.42
C ALA A 187 -8.09 7.66 0.06
N LYS A 188 -8.82 7.63 1.18
CA LYS A 188 -9.65 8.74 1.68
C LYS A 188 -8.80 9.99 2.00
N THR A 189 -8.88 11.03 1.16
CA THR A 189 -8.05 12.25 1.28
C THR A 189 -8.59 13.26 2.30
N TYR A 190 -9.84 13.11 2.70
CA TYR A 190 -10.53 13.94 3.70
C TYR A 190 -10.66 13.20 5.02
N ASP A 191 -10.89 13.95 6.10
CA ASP A 191 -11.27 13.36 7.40
C ASP A 191 -10.26 12.30 7.92
N LYS A 192 -8.98 12.68 7.88
CA LYS A 192 -7.82 11.80 8.18
C LYS A 192 -7.89 11.15 9.56
N GLN A 193 -8.42 11.85 10.56
CA GLN A 193 -8.59 11.34 11.92
C GLN A 193 -9.49 10.09 11.95
N HIS A 194 -10.70 10.18 11.40
CA HIS A 194 -11.62 9.05 11.37
C HIS A 194 -11.20 7.99 10.35
N ALA A 195 -10.54 8.38 9.23
CA ALA A 195 -9.96 7.43 8.29
C ALA A 195 -8.91 6.53 8.97
N THR A 196 -8.03 7.11 9.79
CA THR A 196 -7.04 6.38 10.58
C THR A 196 -7.70 5.43 11.59
N GLU A 197 -8.80 5.84 12.23
CA GLU A 197 -9.57 4.98 13.13
C GLU A 197 -10.24 3.81 12.39
N ILE A 198 -10.81 4.08 11.21
CA ILE A 198 -11.39 3.05 10.33
C ILE A 198 -10.34 2.03 9.91
N VAL A 199 -9.14 2.48 9.49
CA VAL A 199 -8.04 1.58 9.14
C VAL A 199 -7.63 0.72 10.33
N LYS A 200 -7.55 1.28 11.55
CA LYS A 200 -7.32 0.49 12.77
C LYS A 200 -8.38 -0.60 12.89
N LEU A 201 -9.66 -0.25 12.87
CA LEU A 201 -10.74 -1.22 13.01
C LEU A 201 -10.66 -2.34 11.98
N LEU A 202 -10.42 -2.02 10.70
CA LEU A 202 -10.28 -3.00 9.63
C LEU A 202 -9.13 -3.98 9.89
N ILE A 203 -7.93 -3.47 10.23
CA ILE A 203 -6.77 -4.31 10.49
C ILE A 203 -6.97 -5.21 11.73
N HIS A 204 -7.57 -4.68 12.81
CA HIS A 204 -7.90 -5.47 14.00
C HIS A 204 -8.88 -6.61 13.70
N HIS A 205 -9.74 -6.44 12.69
CA HIS A 205 -10.64 -7.47 12.18
C HIS A 205 -10.05 -8.28 11.01
N SER A 206 -8.72 -8.38 10.91
CA SER A 206 -7.99 -9.21 9.93
C SER A 206 -8.14 -8.77 8.47
N ALA A 207 -8.26 -7.46 8.21
CA ALA A 207 -8.09 -6.92 6.86
C ALA A 207 -6.65 -7.15 6.37
N ASP A 208 -6.50 -7.67 5.15
CA ASP A 208 -5.20 -7.88 4.52
C ASP A 208 -4.79 -6.64 3.72
N ALA A 209 -3.73 -5.96 4.20
CA ALA A 209 -3.15 -4.78 3.57
C ALA A 209 -2.39 -5.07 2.27
N ASN A 210 -2.12 -6.35 1.97
CA ASN A 210 -1.31 -6.78 0.83
C ASN A 210 -2.15 -7.18 -0.39
N LEU A 211 -3.48 -7.18 -0.27
CA LEU A 211 -4.34 -7.37 -1.42
C LEU A 211 -4.12 -6.23 -2.41
N LEU A 212 -3.92 -6.57 -3.69
CA LEU A 212 -3.76 -5.59 -4.77
C LEU A 212 -5.13 -5.20 -5.33
N CYS A 213 -5.26 -3.99 -5.87
CA CYS A 213 -6.37 -3.51 -6.68
C CYS A 213 -5.80 -2.54 -7.72
N ASN A 214 -5.88 -2.91 -9.00
CA ASN A 214 -5.34 -2.14 -10.13
C ASN A 214 -3.91 -1.64 -9.89
N GLY A 215 -3.02 -2.56 -9.52
CA GLY A 215 -1.62 -2.25 -9.23
C GLY A 215 -1.34 -1.85 -7.79
N HIS A 216 -2.31 -1.37 -7.04
CA HIS A 216 -2.07 -0.80 -5.72
C HIS A 216 -2.41 -1.77 -4.58
N CYS A 217 -1.55 -1.85 -3.56
CA CYS A 217 -1.92 -2.33 -2.23
C CYS A 217 -2.36 -1.16 -1.32
N ALA A 218 -2.89 -1.47 -0.13
CA ALA A 218 -3.34 -0.47 0.85
C ALA A 218 -2.25 0.57 1.20
N LEU A 219 -1.01 0.11 1.43
CA LEU A 219 0.12 1.00 1.72
C LEU A 219 0.44 1.92 0.53
N SER A 220 0.44 1.37 -0.69
CA SER A 220 0.72 2.16 -1.89
C SER A 220 -0.37 3.20 -2.20
N LEU A 221 -1.64 2.91 -1.90
CA LEU A 221 -2.72 3.90 -2.02
C LEU A 221 -2.57 5.02 -1.00
N ALA A 222 -2.30 4.68 0.27
CA ALA A 222 -2.06 5.71 1.29
C ALA A 222 -0.89 6.63 0.92
N LEU A 223 0.16 6.07 0.30
CA LEU A 223 1.26 6.84 -0.28
C LEU A 223 0.78 7.73 -1.43
N ALA A 224 0.13 7.17 -2.45
CA ALA A 224 -0.37 7.91 -3.60
C ALA A 224 -1.30 9.09 -3.20
N CYS A 225 -2.13 8.90 -2.18
CA CYS A 225 -3.12 9.89 -1.73
C CYS A 225 -2.61 10.90 -0.68
N GLY A 226 -1.37 10.79 -0.21
CA GLY A 226 -0.85 11.77 0.78
C GLY A 226 -1.29 11.52 2.23
N ASN A 227 -1.69 10.29 2.57
CA ASN A 227 -2.21 9.94 3.89
C ASN A 227 -1.12 9.40 4.82
N ASP A 228 -0.21 10.27 5.24
CA ASP A 228 0.99 9.91 6.02
C ASP A 228 0.68 9.31 7.40
N GLU A 229 -0.44 9.70 8.01
CA GLU A 229 -0.93 9.10 9.26
C GLU A 229 -1.28 7.62 9.07
N ILE A 230 -1.96 7.29 7.97
CA ILE A 230 -2.31 5.92 7.60
C ILE A 230 -1.06 5.14 7.19
N VAL A 231 -0.12 5.76 6.47
CA VAL A 231 1.17 5.13 6.13
C VAL A 231 1.90 4.75 7.42
N SER A 232 2.05 5.69 8.35
CA SER A 232 2.72 5.46 9.63
C SER A 232 2.03 4.35 10.42
N LEU A 233 0.69 4.32 10.44
CA LEU A 233 -0.11 3.28 11.07
C LEU A 233 0.09 1.91 10.42
N LEU A 234 0.05 1.82 9.09
CA LEU A 234 0.23 0.54 8.39
C LEU A 234 1.63 -0.04 8.63
N LEU A 235 2.64 0.81 8.81
CA LEU A 235 4.01 0.38 9.12
C LEU A 235 4.16 -0.19 10.54
N THR A 236 3.29 0.16 11.48
CA THR A 236 3.30 -0.46 12.83
C THR A 236 2.82 -1.91 12.82
N TYR A 237 2.18 -2.35 11.73
CA TYR A 237 1.60 -3.68 11.61
C TYR A 237 2.56 -4.63 10.86
N PRO A 238 3.09 -5.69 11.49
CA PRO A 238 4.09 -6.59 10.90
C PRO A 238 3.66 -7.29 9.61
N GLN A 239 2.36 -7.46 9.41
CA GLN A 239 1.79 -8.10 8.22
C GLN A 239 1.87 -7.22 6.96
N THR A 240 2.13 -5.92 7.10
CA THR A 240 2.23 -4.99 5.96
C THR A 240 3.55 -5.17 5.23
N LYS A 241 3.51 -5.62 3.98
CA LYS A 241 4.72 -5.87 3.18
C LYS A 241 5.13 -4.62 2.39
N VAL A 242 6.09 -3.86 2.93
CA VAL A 242 6.61 -2.64 2.28
C VAL A 242 7.30 -2.91 0.95
N GLY A 243 8.08 -4.00 0.89
CA GLY A 243 8.87 -4.36 -0.29
C GLY A 243 8.13 -5.24 -1.31
N MET A 244 6.81 -5.41 -1.19
CA MET A 244 6.10 -6.28 -2.13
C MET A 244 6.06 -5.67 -3.54
N ARG A 245 6.11 -6.55 -4.55
CA ARG A 245 5.96 -6.15 -5.95
C ARG A 245 4.51 -5.75 -6.22
N LEU A 246 4.33 -4.54 -6.73
CA LEU A 246 3.09 -4.02 -7.28
C LEU A 246 3.02 -4.36 -8.78
N THR A 247 1.81 -4.34 -9.35
CA THR A 247 1.57 -4.62 -10.78
C THR A 247 1.33 -3.30 -11.54
N HIS A 248 0.96 -3.37 -12.82
CA HIS A 248 0.67 -2.20 -13.66
C HIS A 248 1.82 -1.17 -13.74
N GLY A 249 3.07 -1.64 -13.66
CA GLY A 249 4.26 -0.76 -13.77
C GLY A 249 4.57 0.09 -12.54
N LEU A 250 3.79 -0.03 -11.45
CA LEU A 250 4.02 0.72 -10.19
C LEU A 250 5.27 0.26 -9.43
N GLY A 251 5.78 -0.94 -9.70
CA GLY A 251 6.98 -1.49 -9.09
C GLY A 251 6.79 -1.91 -7.62
N SER A 252 6.81 -0.97 -6.68
CA SER A 252 6.68 -1.21 -5.23
C SER A 252 6.14 0.02 -4.50
N SER A 253 5.77 -0.07 -3.21
CA SER A 253 5.37 1.11 -2.43
C SER A 253 6.46 2.20 -2.38
N LEU A 254 7.74 1.80 -2.33
CA LEU A 254 8.86 2.74 -2.43
C LEU A 254 8.91 3.43 -3.80
N CYS A 255 8.61 2.71 -4.88
CA CYS A 255 8.53 3.29 -6.23
C CYS A 255 7.40 4.30 -6.33
N VAL A 256 6.22 4.00 -5.77
CA VAL A 256 5.07 4.92 -5.73
C VAL A 256 5.43 6.23 -5.04
N LEU A 257 6.11 6.18 -3.89
CA LEU A 257 6.57 7.39 -3.20
C LEU A 257 7.47 8.28 -4.06
N LEU A 258 8.25 7.68 -4.96
CA LEU A 258 9.27 8.36 -5.76
C LEU A 258 8.82 8.66 -7.20
N HIS A 259 7.66 8.16 -7.60
CA HIS A 259 7.17 8.29 -8.97
C HIS A 259 6.78 9.75 -9.27
N PRO A 260 7.17 10.32 -10.44
CA PRO A 260 6.86 11.71 -10.79
C PRO A 260 5.37 12.08 -10.73
N ILE A 261 4.47 11.13 -10.99
CA ILE A 261 3.02 11.38 -10.95
C ILE A 261 2.56 11.78 -9.54
N PHE A 262 3.19 11.25 -8.49
CA PHE A 262 2.83 11.56 -7.09
C PHE A 262 3.75 12.62 -6.46
N GLU A 263 4.57 13.29 -7.26
CA GLU A 263 5.54 14.27 -6.78
C GLU A 263 4.89 15.54 -6.22
N HIS A 264 3.67 15.87 -6.63
CA HIS A 264 2.94 17.04 -6.12
C HIS A 264 2.29 16.78 -4.74
N VAL A 265 2.12 15.51 -4.36
CA VAL A 265 1.37 15.11 -3.15
C VAL A 265 2.07 15.51 -1.86
N ARG A 266 3.41 15.66 -1.89
CA ARG A 266 4.24 15.96 -0.71
C ARG A 266 5.38 16.90 -1.05
N THR A 267 5.79 17.68 -0.05
CA THR A 267 7.06 18.40 -0.07
C THR A 267 8.24 17.43 -0.12
N PHE A 268 9.38 17.94 -0.59
CA PHE A 268 10.61 17.16 -0.69
C PHE A 268 11.07 16.58 0.66
N ASP A 269 11.07 17.40 1.72
CA ASP A 269 11.54 16.96 3.04
C ASP A 269 10.64 15.90 3.68
N SER A 270 9.30 16.05 3.55
CA SER A 270 8.35 15.03 4.00
C SER A 270 8.57 13.71 3.26
N ARG A 271 8.76 13.77 1.93
CA ARG A 271 9.05 12.60 1.10
C ARG A 271 10.33 11.89 1.53
N LEU A 272 11.40 12.62 1.84
CA LEU A 272 12.66 12.03 2.31
C LEU A 272 12.53 11.37 3.69
N SER A 273 11.77 12.00 4.60
CA SER A 273 11.48 11.42 5.91
C SER A 273 10.74 10.09 5.76
N LEU A 274 9.69 10.08 4.93
CA LEU A 274 8.89 8.89 4.67
C LEU A 274 9.69 7.80 3.95
N LEU A 275 10.54 8.18 3.00
CA LEU A 275 11.46 7.25 2.33
C LEU A 275 12.37 6.54 3.34
N SER A 276 12.95 7.30 4.26
CA SER A 276 13.83 6.76 5.30
C SER A 276 13.06 5.81 6.23
N GLN A 277 11.83 6.15 6.60
CA GLN A 277 10.96 5.28 7.39
C GLN A 277 10.63 3.98 6.65
N LEU A 278 10.26 4.03 5.37
CA LEU A 278 9.96 2.84 4.57
C LEU A 278 11.17 1.92 4.43
N ILE A 279 12.36 2.47 4.15
CA ILE A 279 13.60 1.70 4.04
C ILE A 279 13.92 0.99 5.36
N ALA A 280 13.70 1.65 6.50
CA ALA A 280 13.92 1.05 7.82
C ALA A 280 13.00 -0.16 8.12
N HIS A 281 11.81 -0.20 7.50
CA HIS A 281 10.87 -1.32 7.64
C HIS A 281 11.11 -2.44 6.60
N CYS A 282 12.09 -2.29 5.71
CA CYS A 282 12.50 -3.36 4.79
C CYS A 282 13.51 -4.30 5.49
N PRO A 283 13.25 -5.63 5.58
CA PRO A 283 14.09 -6.57 6.33
C PRO A 283 15.58 -6.59 5.92
N SER A 284 15.86 -6.37 4.63
CA SER A 284 17.20 -6.35 4.05
C SER A 284 17.57 -4.96 3.49
N GLY A 285 16.94 -3.90 4.00
CA GLY A 285 16.99 -2.57 3.40
C GLY A 285 16.62 -2.64 1.91
N LEU A 286 17.47 -2.10 1.05
CA LEU A 286 17.25 -2.09 -0.40
C LEU A 286 17.89 -3.27 -1.14
N LEU A 287 18.69 -4.12 -0.48
CA LEU A 287 19.61 -5.04 -1.17
C LEU A 287 18.94 -6.16 -1.97
N ASN A 288 17.70 -6.52 -1.65
CA ASN A 288 16.92 -7.55 -2.36
C ASN A 288 15.59 -7.03 -2.90
N HIS A 289 15.48 -5.70 -3.01
CA HIS A 289 14.30 -5.03 -3.53
C HIS A 289 14.34 -5.00 -5.06
N ARG A 290 13.98 -6.14 -5.67
CA ARG A 290 13.94 -6.33 -7.13
C ARG A 290 12.64 -5.79 -7.71
N ILE A 291 12.76 -4.93 -8.72
CA ILE A 291 11.64 -4.27 -9.37
C ILE A 291 11.68 -4.62 -10.85
N THR A 292 10.55 -5.07 -11.38
CA THR A 292 10.38 -5.26 -12.82
C THR A 292 10.18 -3.89 -13.46
N MET A 293 11.04 -3.58 -14.44
CA MET A 293 10.96 -2.33 -15.19
C MET A 293 9.72 -2.35 -16.09
N PRO A 294 9.01 -1.22 -16.22
CA PRO A 294 7.95 -1.09 -17.23
C PRO A 294 8.51 -1.38 -18.63
N TYR A 295 7.79 -2.18 -19.43
CA TYR A 295 8.08 -2.55 -20.84
C TYR A 295 9.26 -3.47 -21.13
N GLU A 296 10.33 -3.40 -20.35
CA GLU A 296 11.55 -4.12 -20.68
C GLU A 296 11.50 -5.57 -20.18
N LEU A 297 10.56 -5.90 -19.26
CA LEU A 297 10.50 -7.19 -18.55
C LEU A 297 11.82 -7.56 -17.85
N VAL A 298 12.74 -6.59 -17.73
CA VAL A 298 14.01 -6.72 -17.04
C VAL A 298 13.81 -6.39 -15.57
N GLU A 299 14.42 -7.16 -14.68
CA GLU A 299 14.47 -6.83 -13.26
C GLU A 299 15.69 -5.97 -12.95
N GLY A 300 15.45 -4.81 -12.33
CA GLY A 300 16.47 -3.92 -11.79
C GLY A 300 16.31 -3.73 -10.28
N ASN A 301 17.12 -2.83 -9.73
CA ASN A 301 16.92 -2.34 -8.37
C ASN A 301 16.11 -1.04 -8.36
N ILE A 302 15.84 -0.49 -7.17
CA ILE A 302 15.07 0.76 -7.04
C ILE A 302 15.71 1.96 -7.73
N VAL A 303 17.04 2.03 -7.77
CA VAL A 303 17.75 3.13 -8.44
C VAL A 303 17.52 3.05 -9.95
N ASP A 304 17.54 1.85 -10.53
CA ASP A 304 17.26 1.66 -11.95
C ASP A 304 15.82 2.06 -12.29
N TYR A 305 14.84 1.66 -11.47
CA TYR A 305 13.43 2.07 -11.64
C TYR A 305 13.27 3.59 -11.59
N VAL A 306 13.78 4.23 -10.54
CA VAL A 306 13.65 5.68 -10.32
C VAL A 306 14.34 6.45 -11.44
N LEU A 307 15.53 6.02 -11.85
CA LEU A 307 16.25 6.62 -12.97
C LEU A 307 15.47 6.51 -14.29
N HIS A 308 14.86 5.35 -14.56
CA HIS A 308 14.04 5.16 -15.76
C HIS A 308 12.83 6.11 -15.78
N VAL A 309 12.07 6.20 -14.69
CA VAL A 309 10.89 7.07 -14.65
C VAL A 309 11.27 8.56 -14.69
N TYR A 310 12.39 8.96 -14.08
CA TYR A 310 12.87 10.34 -14.15
C TYR A 310 13.32 10.73 -15.55
N THR A 311 14.16 9.93 -16.18
CA THR A 311 14.70 10.23 -17.53
C THR A 311 13.61 10.33 -18.61
N ARG A 312 12.49 9.61 -18.47
CA ARG A 312 11.32 9.74 -19.36
C ARG A 312 10.66 11.11 -19.27
N VAL A 313 10.50 11.64 -18.05
CA VAL A 313 9.81 12.92 -17.82
C VAL A 313 10.77 14.10 -18.01
N GLU A 314 12.06 13.93 -17.72
CA GLU A 314 13.09 14.97 -17.85
C GLU A 314 13.21 15.57 -19.24
N LYS A 315 13.01 14.77 -20.30
CA LYS A 315 12.99 15.28 -21.69
C LYS A 315 11.95 16.39 -21.90
N LYS A 316 10.87 16.41 -21.10
CA LYS A 316 9.82 17.44 -21.14
C LYS A 316 10.14 18.65 -20.26
N VAL A 317 11.13 18.54 -19.37
CA VAL A 317 11.48 19.55 -18.35
C VAL A 317 12.78 20.28 -18.70
N LEU A 318 13.62 19.70 -19.59
CA LEU A 318 14.83 20.33 -20.10
C LEU A 318 14.49 21.66 -20.81
N GLY A 319 14.89 22.78 -20.22
CA GLY A 319 14.73 24.12 -20.79
C GLY A 319 14.03 25.13 -19.88
N ASP A 320 13.30 24.67 -18.86
CA ASP A 320 12.59 25.55 -17.94
C ASP A 320 13.45 25.84 -16.68
N PRO A 321 13.99 27.06 -16.50
CA PRO A 321 14.79 27.41 -15.33
C PRO A 321 14.00 27.29 -14.03
N ALA A 322 12.67 27.46 -14.04
CA ALA A 322 11.83 27.33 -12.86
C ALA A 322 11.79 25.87 -12.35
N LYS A 323 12.05 24.89 -13.21
CA LYS A 323 12.00 23.45 -12.87
C LYS A 323 13.37 22.82 -12.59
N ARG A 324 14.46 23.61 -12.60
CA ARG A 324 15.81 23.13 -12.24
C ARG A 324 15.88 22.58 -10.82
N HIS A 325 15.12 23.17 -9.89
CA HIS A 325 15.08 22.71 -8.50
C HIS A 325 14.52 21.27 -8.38
N ILE A 326 13.57 20.88 -9.24
CA ILE A 326 12.99 19.52 -9.28
C ILE A 326 14.08 18.52 -9.71
N LEU A 327 14.86 18.86 -10.73
CA LEU A 327 15.97 18.02 -11.19
C LEU A 327 17.03 17.83 -10.09
N GLN A 328 17.34 18.89 -9.34
CA GLN A 328 18.26 18.81 -8.20
C GLN A 328 17.70 17.92 -7.08
N GLN A 329 16.41 18.03 -6.76
CA GLN A 329 15.74 17.18 -5.78
C GLN A 329 15.76 15.70 -6.21
N ARG A 330 15.45 15.41 -7.47
CA ARG A 330 15.50 14.06 -8.05
C ARG A 330 16.91 13.47 -8.02
N GLN A 331 17.93 14.25 -8.36
CA GLN A 331 19.32 13.81 -8.23
C GLN A 331 19.67 13.47 -6.78
N ARG A 332 19.26 14.31 -5.83
CA ARG A 332 19.48 14.07 -4.40
C ARG A 332 18.79 12.80 -3.90
N ILE A 333 17.60 12.46 -4.43
CA ILE A 333 16.93 11.18 -4.17
C ILE A 333 17.77 10.00 -4.69
N LEU A 334 18.28 10.08 -5.93
CA LEU A 334 19.12 9.02 -6.51
C LEU A 334 20.40 8.80 -5.68
N ASP A 335 21.05 9.89 -5.24
CA ASP A 335 22.25 9.82 -4.39
C ASP A 335 21.96 9.16 -3.03
N LEU A 336 20.80 9.49 -2.42
CA LEU A 336 20.34 8.87 -1.18
C LEU A 336 20.06 7.38 -1.36
N LEU A 337 19.34 6.99 -2.41
CA LEU A 337 19.05 5.59 -2.69
C LEU A 337 20.33 4.79 -2.94
N ALA A 338 21.30 5.35 -3.66
CA ALA A 338 22.60 4.71 -3.88
C ALA A 338 23.37 4.55 -2.56
N ALA A 339 23.29 5.52 -1.66
CA ALA A 339 23.87 5.43 -0.33
C ALA A 339 23.19 4.37 0.54
N GLU A 340 21.86 4.30 0.56
CA GLU A 340 21.11 3.29 1.32
C GLU A 340 21.28 1.87 0.76
N LEU A 341 21.35 1.72 -0.56
CA LEU A 341 21.65 0.45 -1.20
C LEU A 341 23.05 -0.04 -0.82
N ARG A 342 24.04 0.86 -0.83
CA ARG A 342 25.41 0.57 -0.39
C ARG A 342 25.47 0.19 1.10
N LYS A 343 24.74 0.91 1.97
CA LYS A 343 24.64 0.56 3.40
C LYS A 343 24.03 -0.83 3.60
N SER A 344 22.94 -1.10 2.89
CA SER A 344 22.25 -2.41 2.90
C SER A 344 23.20 -3.53 2.45
N ALA A 345 23.97 -3.30 1.38
CA ALA A 345 24.99 -4.23 0.91
C ALA A 345 26.04 -4.50 2.00
N PHE A 346 26.62 -3.48 2.61
CA PHE A 346 27.66 -3.68 3.62
C PHE A 346 27.17 -4.33 4.91
N ALA A 347 25.88 -4.19 5.24
CA ALA A 347 25.27 -4.85 6.38
C ALA A 347 24.91 -6.32 6.12
N SER A 348 24.89 -6.76 4.86
CA SER A 348 24.37 -8.07 4.50
C SER A 348 25.28 -9.23 4.91
N GLU A 349 24.66 -10.39 5.08
CA GLU A 349 25.37 -11.66 5.24
C GLU A 349 26.23 -11.98 4.01
N THR A 350 25.71 -11.67 2.81
CA THR A 350 26.42 -11.88 1.55
C THR A 350 27.73 -11.09 1.51
N TRP A 351 27.74 -9.85 1.98
CA TRP A 351 28.96 -9.06 2.07
C TRP A 351 29.96 -9.65 3.07
N ARG A 352 29.52 -10.09 4.25
CA ARG A 352 30.39 -10.73 5.25
C ARG A 352 31.07 -11.99 4.69
N ARG A 353 30.30 -12.85 4.00
CA ARG A 353 30.85 -14.05 3.33
C ARG A 353 31.90 -13.71 2.27
N VAL A 354 31.65 -12.70 1.46
CA VAL A 354 32.59 -12.24 0.42
C VAL A 354 33.89 -11.72 1.03
N GLN A 355 33.81 -11.04 2.18
CA GLN A 355 35.00 -10.58 2.89
C GLN A 355 35.84 -11.73 3.44
N ASP A 356 35.20 -12.79 3.96
CA ASP A 356 35.90 -13.90 4.62
C ASP A 356 36.56 -14.85 3.61
N LEU A 357 35.96 -15.05 2.44
CA LEU A 357 36.45 -16.02 1.47
C LEU A 357 37.76 -15.60 0.79
N ASN A 358 38.19 -14.33 0.82
CA ASN A 358 39.38 -13.81 0.11
C ASN A 358 39.44 -14.21 -1.39
N HIS A 359 38.37 -14.77 -1.95
CA HIS A 359 38.34 -15.36 -3.27
C HIS A 359 38.11 -14.25 -4.28
N ALA A 360 39.14 -14.01 -5.09
CA ALA A 360 39.12 -13.11 -6.23
C ALA A 360 38.25 -13.61 -7.40
N GLY A 361 37.44 -14.66 -7.20
CA GLY A 361 36.38 -15.12 -8.11
C GLY A 361 35.16 -15.46 -7.26
N SER A 362 33.98 -14.88 -7.44
CA SER A 362 33.53 -13.93 -8.45
C SER A 362 32.42 -13.10 -7.79
N LEU A 363 32.67 -11.83 -7.47
CA LEU A 363 31.57 -10.89 -7.14
C LEU A 363 30.56 -10.80 -8.30
N MET A 364 30.97 -11.22 -9.50
CA MET A 364 30.09 -11.37 -10.67
C MET A 364 29.21 -12.63 -10.62
N GLU A 365 29.35 -13.54 -9.65
CA GLU A 365 28.43 -14.68 -9.47
C GLU A 365 27.34 -14.39 -8.41
N ILE A 366 27.48 -13.31 -7.64
CA ILE A 366 26.52 -12.93 -6.60
C ILE A 366 25.61 -11.82 -7.12
N ASN A 367 24.47 -12.21 -7.69
CA ASN A 367 23.47 -11.32 -8.28
C ASN A 367 22.96 -10.21 -7.32
N GLU A 368 23.09 -10.35 -6.01
CA GLU A 368 22.70 -9.32 -5.02
C GLU A 368 23.65 -8.11 -4.99
N LEU A 369 24.95 -8.32 -5.30
CA LEU A 369 25.99 -7.28 -5.20
C LEU A 369 26.41 -6.71 -6.56
N GLN A 370 25.73 -7.11 -7.64
CA GLN A 370 25.98 -6.67 -9.01
C GLN A 370 25.37 -5.28 -9.29
N PHE A 371 25.87 -4.25 -8.62
CA PHE A 371 25.50 -2.87 -8.90
C PHE A 371 26.68 -1.93 -8.68
N CYS A 372 26.60 -0.72 -9.22
CA CYS A 372 27.61 0.31 -8.95
C CYS A 372 27.49 0.80 -7.51
N PHE A 373 28.50 0.59 -6.67
CA PHE A 373 28.45 0.98 -5.24
C PHE A 373 28.39 2.50 -5.01
N HIS A 374 28.68 3.30 -6.03
CA HIS A 374 28.60 4.76 -5.94
C HIS A 374 27.23 5.30 -6.37
N CYS A 375 26.78 4.97 -7.58
CA CYS A 375 25.53 5.52 -8.14
C CYS A 375 24.34 4.56 -8.09
N GLY A 376 24.51 3.36 -7.55
CA GLY A 376 23.43 2.39 -7.33
C GLY A 376 22.94 1.63 -8.56
N ARG A 377 23.28 2.06 -9.79
CA ARG A 377 22.79 1.43 -11.02
C ARG A 377 23.24 -0.02 -11.18
N SER A 378 22.33 -0.89 -11.62
CA SER A 378 22.61 -2.28 -12.03
C SER A 378 22.30 -2.55 -13.50
N LEU A 379 21.41 -1.77 -14.12
CA LEU A 379 20.99 -1.95 -15.51
C LEU A 379 21.66 -0.97 -16.49
N GLY A 380 21.94 -1.45 -17.70
CA GLY A 380 22.52 -0.66 -18.79
C GLY A 380 23.90 -0.10 -18.49
N VAL A 381 24.69 -0.80 -17.66
CA VAL A 381 26.04 -0.41 -17.27
C VAL A 381 27.00 -1.59 -17.32
N ASN A 382 28.28 -1.32 -17.60
CA ASN A 382 29.33 -2.33 -17.50
C ASN A 382 30.08 -2.15 -16.17
N LEU A 383 30.01 -3.15 -15.28
CA LEU A 383 30.55 -3.07 -13.94
C LEU A 383 32.00 -3.58 -13.90
N SER A 384 32.90 -2.76 -13.35
CA SER A 384 34.31 -3.10 -13.17
C SER A 384 34.69 -3.08 -11.68
N PRO A 385 35.43 -4.07 -11.17
CA PRO A 385 35.85 -4.09 -9.77
C PRO A 385 36.90 -3.02 -9.47
N CYS A 386 36.98 -2.61 -8.20
CA CYS A 386 38.08 -1.78 -7.72
C CYS A 386 39.43 -2.47 -7.97
N ARG A 387 40.37 -1.76 -8.62
CA ARG A 387 41.70 -2.30 -8.96
C ARG A 387 42.53 -2.72 -7.74
N ARG A 388 42.22 -2.17 -6.57
CA ARG A 388 42.94 -2.42 -5.31
C ARG A 388 42.32 -3.55 -4.49
N CYS A 389 41.12 -3.34 -3.96
CA CYS A 389 40.49 -4.33 -3.08
C CYS A 389 39.70 -5.42 -3.81
N ARG A 390 39.32 -5.18 -5.08
CA ARG A 390 38.44 -6.04 -5.91
C ARG A 390 37.06 -6.37 -5.33
N LEU A 391 36.67 -5.78 -4.18
CA LEU A 391 35.41 -6.11 -3.49
C LEU A 391 34.21 -5.21 -3.83
N VAL A 392 34.43 -4.05 -4.44
CA VAL A 392 33.34 -3.13 -4.84
C VAL A 392 33.37 -2.90 -6.35
N LEU A 393 32.19 -2.71 -6.93
CA LEU A 393 31.99 -2.53 -8.36
C LEU A 393 31.65 -1.08 -8.72
N PHE A 394 32.11 -0.63 -9.89
CA PHE A 394 31.84 0.69 -10.44
C PHE A 394 31.48 0.61 -11.93
N CYS A 395 30.48 1.39 -12.35
CA CYS A 395 30.06 1.47 -13.75
C CYS A 395 30.93 2.40 -14.62
N SER A 396 31.72 3.30 -14.03
CA SER A 396 32.52 4.28 -14.77
C SER A 396 33.75 4.77 -13.98
N ASN A 397 34.71 5.37 -14.68
CA ASN A 397 35.85 6.04 -14.06
C ASN A 397 35.43 7.30 -13.27
N SER A 398 34.31 7.94 -13.61
CA SER A 398 33.76 9.05 -12.84
C SER A 398 33.28 8.55 -11.48
N CYS A 399 32.44 7.51 -11.46
CA CYS A 399 31.96 6.91 -10.21
C CYS A 399 33.08 6.36 -9.34
N ARG A 400 34.13 5.80 -9.95
CA ARG A 400 35.31 5.33 -9.22
C ARG A 400 36.05 6.47 -8.53
N ARG A 401 36.27 7.60 -9.21
CA ARG A 401 36.94 8.78 -8.63
C ARG A 401 36.09 9.43 -7.55
N GLY A 402 34.80 9.64 -7.79
CA GLY A 402 33.87 10.20 -6.80
C GLY A 402 33.83 9.36 -5.52
N ALA A 403 33.59 8.05 -5.65
CA ALA A 403 33.60 7.14 -4.52
C ALA A 403 34.93 7.12 -3.77
N TRP A 404 36.07 7.18 -4.47
CA TRP A 404 37.39 7.19 -3.84
C TRP A 404 37.56 8.38 -2.89
N MET A 405 37.12 9.56 -3.31
CA MET A 405 37.22 10.80 -2.52
C MET A 405 36.23 10.81 -1.35
N GLU A 406 35.01 10.33 -1.56
CA GLU A 406 33.94 10.45 -0.56
C GLU A 406 33.99 9.39 0.55
N TRP A 407 34.10 8.10 0.20
CA TRP A 407 33.91 7.02 1.18
C TRP A 407 34.82 5.81 0.97
N HIS A 408 35.12 5.43 -0.27
CA HIS A 408 35.81 4.18 -0.57
C HIS A 408 37.31 4.24 -0.30
N GLY A 409 37.98 5.39 -0.43
CA GLY A 409 39.45 5.47 -0.30
C GLY A 409 39.96 4.90 1.04
N ARG A 410 39.37 5.36 2.15
CA ARG A 410 39.67 4.84 3.50
C ARG A 410 39.21 3.40 3.68
N GLN A 411 38.00 3.07 3.21
CA GLN A 411 37.46 1.72 3.32
C GLN A 411 38.28 0.68 2.54
N CYS A 412 38.80 1.04 1.38
CA CYS A 412 39.63 0.19 0.53
C CYS A 412 40.90 -0.22 1.26
N LEU A 413 41.55 0.72 1.95
CA LEU A 413 42.75 0.44 2.74
C LEU A 413 42.45 -0.55 3.88
N HIS A 414 41.32 -0.38 4.57
CA HIS A 414 40.89 -1.29 5.63
C HIS A 414 40.60 -2.70 5.10
N ILE A 415 39.92 -2.81 3.95
CA ILE A 415 39.69 -4.10 3.28
C ILE A 415 41.02 -4.77 2.92
N MET A 416 41.95 -4.04 2.30
CA MET A 416 43.26 -4.59 1.92
C MET A 416 44.06 -5.04 3.14
N ALA A 417 44.04 -4.27 4.24
CA ALA A 417 44.71 -4.64 5.48
C ALA A 417 44.17 -5.97 6.05
N ARG A 418 42.85 -6.19 5.99
CA ARG A 418 42.23 -7.45 6.41
C ARG A 418 42.59 -8.61 5.48
N GLN A 419 42.57 -8.40 4.16
CA GLN A 419 42.97 -9.43 3.18
C GLN A 419 44.43 -9.86 3.40
N ASN A 420 45.33 -8.90 3.68
CA ASN A 420 46.73 -9.19 3.98
C ASN A 420 46.91 -9.95 5.30
N ARG A 421 46.14 -9.61 6.35
CA ARG A 421 46.13 -10.38 7.60
C ARG A 421 45.59 -11.79 7.42
N GLY A 422 44.53 -11.96 6.62
CA GLY A 422 43.98 -13.27 6.28
C GLY A 422 44.99 -14.16 5.55
N LYS A 423 45.74 -13.61 4.60
CA LYS A 423 46.86 -14.31 3.93
C LYS A 423 48.01 -14.66 4.88
N ALA A 424 48.31 -13.78 5.84
CA ALA A 424 49.32 -14.05 6.87
C ALA A 424 48.87 -15.15 7.85
N MET A 425 47.58 -15.20 8.21
CA MET A 425 46.98 -16.25 9.07
C MET A 425 46.87 -17.61 8.37
N THR A 426 46.58 -17.66 7.07
CA THR A 426 46.62 -18.91 6.30
C THR A 426 48.05 -19.44 6.14
N ASN A 427 49.05 -18.56 6.08
CA ASN A 427 50.47 -18.94 6.05
C ASN A 427 51.05 -19.30 7.43
N THR A 428 50.39 -18.96 8.55
CA THR A 428 50.85 -19.29 9.91
C THR A 428 50.14 -20.51 10.51
N ARG A 429 49.08 -21.03 9.88
CA ARG A 429 48.47 -22.33 10.26
C ARG A 429 49.36 -23.55 9.96
N SER A 430 50.51 -23.37 9.33
CA SER A 430 51.58 -24.37 9.19
C SER A 430 52.68 -24.28 10.27
N GLY A 431 52.55 -23.42 11.30
CA GLY A 431 53.61 -23.25 12.29
C GLY A 431 53.15 -22.75 13.66
N LEU A 432 52.87 -23.73 14.55
CA LEU A 432 53.13 -23.74 16.00
C LEU A 432 52.47 -22.71 16.97
N LYS A 433 51.72 -23.33 17.90
CA LYS A 433 51.66 -23.22 19.38
C LYS A 433 51.21 -21.93 20.10
N VAL A 434 50.41 -22.23 21.13
CA VAL A 434 49.70 -21.36 22.07
C VAL A 434 50.54 -21.16 23.33
N ASP A 435 50.58 -19.92 23.82
CA ASP A 435 50.74 -19.51 25.24
C ASP A 435 50.26 -18.04 25.29
N GLY A 436 49.47 -17.52 26.22
CA GLY A 436 49.22 -17.91 27.60
C GLY A 436 49.84 -16.88 28.55
N ARG A 437 49.22 -15.68 28.73
CA ARG A 437 49.38 -14.80 29.92
C ARG A 437 48.51 -13.54 29.89
N GLN A 438 48.19 -13.03 31.08
CA GLN A 438 47.14 -12.07 31.41
C GLN A 438 47.66 -10.90 32.27
N LEU A 439 46.89 -9.79 32.27
CA LEU A 439 46.81 -8.64 33.22
C LEU A 439 47.84 -7.48 33.07
N PRO A 440 47.59 -6.23 33.57
CA PRO A 440 46.37 -5.58 34.14
C PRO A 440 46.09 -4.10 33.68
N VAL A 441 45.02 -3.51 34.23
CA VAL A 441 44.48 -2.12 34.17
C VAL A 441 45.27 -1.11 35.05
N PRO A 442 45.19 0.24 34.87
CA PRO A 442 44.31 1.12 35.71
C PRO A 442 43.64 2.29 34.92
N SER A 443 42.34 2.62 35.09
CA SER A 443 41.68 3.59 36.03
C SER A 443 42.26 5.01 36.01
N THR A 444 41.53 6.13 35.89
CA THR A 444 40.32 6.63 36.60
C THR A 444 39.72 7.80 35.79
N GLY A 445 38.39 7.97 35.64
CA GLY A 445 37.47 8.67 36.56
C GLY A 445 37.26 10.13 36.10
N ASN A 446 36.13 10.84 36.19
CA ASN A 446 34.78 10.61 36.70
C ASN A 446 33.87 11.71 36.11
N GLY A 447 32.55 11.50 36.07
CA GLY A 447 31.57 12.59 36.01
C GLY A 447 30.19 12.21 35.48
N HIS A 448 29.36 11.66 36.38
CA HIS A 448 27.89 11.46 36.30
C HIS A 448 27.19 12.73 36.89
N PRO A 449 25.83 12.87 37.01
CA PRO A 449 24.68 12.16 36.43
C PRO A 449 23.41 13.03 36.06
N ALA A 450 22.44 12.38 35.38
CA ALA A 450 20.98 12.34 35.66
C ALA A 450 19.96 13.50 35.38
N HIS A 451 18.98 13.17 34.51
CA HIS A 451 17.50 13.20 34.68
C HIS A 451 16.63 14.49 34.68
N SER A 452 15.61 14.53 33.78
CA SER A 452 14.14 14.37 34.08
C SER A 452 13.16 15.26 33.26
N TYR A 453 11.88 14.88 33.31
CA TYR A 453 10.68 15.12 32.45
C TYR A 453 9.98 16.51 32.53
N GLY A 454 9.04 16.79 31.59
CA GLY A 454 7.91 17.73 31.76
C GLY A 454 6.95 17.90 30.55
N PHE A 455 5.62 17.99 30.79
CA PHE A 455 4.45 17.94 29.86
C PHE A 455 3.58 19.22 29.92
N TYR A 456 2.65 19.43 28.93
CA TYR A 456 1.27 20.05 28.90
C TYR A 456 1.00 20.95 27.64
N ARG A 457 0.06 20.61 26.71
CA ARG A 457 -1.40 21.01 26.47
C ARG A 457 -1.64 22.53 26.19
N ASP A 458 -2.58 23.06 25.37
CA ASP A 458 -3.70 22.62 24.48
C ASP A 458 -4.20 23.82 23.58
N ARG A 459 -4.71 23.54 22.36
CA ARG A 459 -5.82 24.13 21.49
C ARG A 459 -5.98 25.66 21.22
N ILE A 460 -6.37 26.13 20.00
CA ILE A 460 -7.78 26.24 19.46
C ILE A 460 -7.82 26.60 17.94
N TYR A 461 -8.74 25.96 17.19
CA TYR A 461 -9.50 26.24 15.92
C TYR A 461 -9.02 27.19 14.80
N MET A 462 -9.22 26.78 13.51
CA MET A 462 -9.64 27.64 12.39
C MET A 462 -10.41 26.89 11.27
N ARG A 463 -11.21 27.65 10.50
CA ARG A 463 -12.24 27.27 9.50
C ARG A 463 -11.68 26.66 8.21
N LYS A 464 -12.56 25.95 7.48
CA LYS A 464 -12.35 25.42 6.11
C LYS A 464 -11.86 26.50 5.13
N ASP A 465 -10.67 26.28 4.56
CA ASP A 465 -10.04 27.17 3.59
C ASP A 465 -10.35 26.79 2.13
N ALA A 466 -10.37 27.81 1.27
CA ALA A 466 -10.61 27.72 -0.17
C ALA A 466 -9.62 26.81 -0.93
N ILE A 467 -8.56 26.33 -0.27
CA ILE A 467 -7.58 25.37 -0.77
C ILE A 467 -8.21 23.98 -0.96
N GLU A 468 -9.18 23.58 -0.13
CA GLU A 468 -9.93 22.32 -0.32
C GLU A 468 -10.74 22.34 -1.63
N ARG A 469 -11.16 23.52 -2.12
CA ARG A 469 -11.87 23.66 -3.39
C ARG A 469 -10.94 23.65 -4.61
N LEU A 470 -9.69 24.09 -4.45
CA LEU A 470 -8.68 24.07 -5.52
C LEU A 470 -8.06 22.68 -5.71
N GLN A 471 -8.00 21.87 -4.64
CA GLN A 471 -7.51 20.49 -4.71
C GLN A 471 -8.46 19.56 -5.48
N GLU A 472 -9.78 19.83 -5.50
CA GLU A 472 -10.72 19.10 -6.36
C GLU A 472 -10.45 19.29 -7.86
N GLU A 473 -9.86 20.43 -8.26
CA GLU A 473 -9.56 20.71 -9.67
C GLU A 473 -8.29 20.00 -10.17
N GLU A 474 -7.26 19.82 -9.32
CA GLU A 474 -5.98 19.17 -9.72
C GLU A 474 -5.96 17.65 -9.52
N LEU A 475 -6.65 17.10 -8.52
CA LEU A 475 -6.68 15.66 -8.25
C LEU A 475 -7.41 14.84 -9.34
N SER A 476 -8.26 15.50 -10.14
CA SER A 476 -8.94 14.85 -11.28
C SER A 476 -7.98 14.40 -12.39
N SER A 477 -6.74 14.89 -12.39
CA SER A 477 -5.83 14.75 -13.54
C SER A 477 -4.96 13.49 -13.56
N TYR A 478 -4.86 12.72 -12.47
CA TYR A 478 -3.87 11.63 -12.36
C TYR A 478 -4.36 10.29 -11.75
N GLY A 479 -5.66 10.13 -11.50
CA GLY A 479 -6.22 8.84 -11.09
C GLY A 479 -7.68 8.94 -10.64
N ASN A 480 -8.44 7.86 -10.79
CA ASN A 480 -9.83 7.81 -10.35
C ASN A 480 -9.91 7.46 -8.85
N TYR A 481 -9.88 8.52 -8.04
CA TYR A 481 -10.14 8.46 -6.60
C TYR A 481 -11.60 8.75 -6.24
N SER A 482 -12.53 8.73 -7.21
CA SER A 482 -13.96 8.77 -6.92
C SER A 482 -14.33 7.51 -6.14
N PHE A 483 -14.61 7.70 -4.85
CA PHE A 483 -14.73 6.61 -3.88
C PHE A 483 -15.90 5.67 -4.10
N LEU A 484 -16.88 6.05 -4.94
CA LEU A 484 -18.08 5.26 -5.21
C LEU A 484 -18.45 5.32 -6.68
#